data_AF-A0A8S0WH03-F1
#
_entry.id   AF-A0A8S0WH03-F1
#
_cell.length_a   1.000
_cell.length_b   1.000
_cell.length_c   1.000
_cell.angle_alpha   90.00
_cell.angle_beta   90.00
_cell.angle_gamma   90.00
#
_symmetry.space_group_name_H-M   'P 1'
#
loop_
_entity.id
_entity.type
_entity.pdbx_description
1 polymer ?
#
loop_
_entity_poly.entity_id
_entity_poly.type
_entity_poly.pdbx_seq_one_letter_code
_entity_poly.pdbx_strand_id
1 'polypeptide(L)'
;MNNYSTLAKAALAALAMSGGFAEATVITFSQASLTASSGYYTDQIGGGLGTSISHNDDGFQGAIDLTAFGFSSGFTFFGGAGTELYLNNNGNVSFGSGISAFTPTGPQGAAQPIISPFFADVDTRNPASGLVYYRNSAPGEFIATWDQVGYYNIHTDKLNSFQLVLRDPAVYDIPLGEGAIGFFWKTMQWETGDASGGVGGFGGTPAAVGFGNGSGDGVTLEASTTAGIAGLVQNHHIWFSQEFQPVCGVPGTPPCQTPEPETLPLLGIGLLGLTGIFWRRKFSR
;
A
#
# COMPACT_ATOMS: atom_id res chain seq x y z
N MET A 1 -43.46 -63.13 -3.92
CA MET A 1 -42.95 -62.10 -4.85
C MET A 1 -42.76 -60.81 -4.05
N ASN A 2 -41.55 -60.59 -3.57
CA ASN A 2 -41.11 -59.33 -2.97
C ASN A 2 -40.13 -58.68 -3.95
N ASN A 3 -40.18 -57.36 -4.11
CA ASN A 3 -38.97 -56.54 -4.08
C ASN A 3 -39.31 -55.05 -3.99
N TYR A 4 -39.04 -54.51 -2.80
CA TYR A 4 -38.79 -53.12 -2.53
C TYR A 4 -37.38 -52.77 -3.05
N SER A 5 -37.26 -52.02 -4.14
CA SER A 5 -36.05 -51.24 -4.48
C SER A 5 -36.38 -50.38 -5.70
N THR A 6 -36.63 -49.08 -5.56
CA THR A 6 -35.68 -48.06 -6.09
C THR A 6 -36.09 -46.63 -5.66
N LEU A 7 -36.65 -46.44 -4.47
CA LEU A 7 -37.00 -45.09 -3.95
C LEU A 7 -35.90 -44.43 -3.10
N ALA A 8 -34.65 -44.91 -3.14
CA ALA A 8 -33.59 -44.44 -2.24
C ALA A 8 -32.29 -43.97 -2.93
N LYS A 9 -32.32 -43.50 -4.18
CA LYS A 9 -31.11 -42.93 -4.84
C LYS A 9 -31.38 -41.73 -5.76
N ALA A 10 -32.26 -40.82 -5.37
CA ALA A 10 -32.40 -39.52 -6.04
C ALA A 10 -32.52 -38.34 -5.06
N ALA A 11 -31.89 -38.45 -3.88
CA ALA A 11 -31.88 -37.39 -2.86
C ALA A 11 -30.46 -37.09 -2.36
N LEU A 12 -29.45 -37.22 -3.22
CA LEU A 12 -28.09 -36.82 -2.90
C LEU A 12 -27.47 -36.12 -4.11
N ALA A 13 -26.87 -34.95 -3.87
CA ALA A 13 -26.22 -34.04 -4.82
C ALA A 13 -27.12 -33.04 -5.56
N ALA A 14 -27.96 -32.33 -4.81
CA ALA A 14 -28.19 -30.90 -5.06
C ALA A 14 -27.84 -30.12 -3.78
N LEU A 15 -26.65 -30.38 -3.23
CA LEU A 15 -26.07 -29.52 -2.21
C LEU A 15 -25.30 -28.43 -2.94
N ALA A 16 -25.85 -27.23 -2.86
CA ALA A 16 -25.34 -25.97 -3.37
C ALA A 16 -23.83 -25.93 -3.62
N MET A 17 -23.44 -25.89 -4.90
CA MET A 17 -22.24 -25.16 -5.30
C MET A 17 -22.54 -23.67 -5.20
N SER A 18 -22.62 -23.16 -3.97
CA SER A 18 -22.30 -21.77 -3.69
C SER A 18 -20.95 -21.81 -2.99
N GLY A 19 -19.90 -22.11 -3.77
CA GLY A 19 -18.57 -21.68 -3.37
C GLY A 19 -18.66 -20.17 -3.30
N GLY A 20 -18.83 -19.62 -2.10
CA GLY A 20 -18.64 -18.20 -1.89
C GLY A 20 -17.25 -17.89 -2.41
N PHE A 21 -17.16 -17.01 -3.41
CA PHE A 21 -15.88 -16.42 -3.74
C PHE A 21 -15.36 -15.82 -2.43
N ALA A 22 -14.17 -16.23 -1.98
CA ALA A 22 -13.53 -15.56 -0.86
C ALA A 22 -13.42 -14.10 -1.27
N GLU A 23 -14.08 -13.20 -0.53
CA GLU A 23 -13.93 -11.78 -0.78
C GLU A 23 -12.48 -11.39 -0.51
N ALA A 24 -11.93 -10.59 -1.42
CA ALA A 24 -10.62 -10.03 -1.29
C ALA A 24 -10.49 -9.28 0.05
N THR A 25 -9.41 -9.53 0.78
CA THR A 25 -9.15 -8.93 2.09
C THR A 25 -8.29 -7.69 1.94
N VAL A 26 -8.87 -6.52 2.21
CA VAL A 26 -8.14 -5.25 2.29
C VAL A 26 -8.05 -4.81 3.74
N ILE A 27 -6.83 -4.77 4.26
CA ILE A 27 -6.52 -4.27 5.60
C ILE A 27 -6.13 -2.80 5.48
N THR A 28 -6.61 -1.95 6.38
CA THR A 28 -6.23 -0.53 6.41
C THR A 28 -5.32 -0.24 7.59
N PHE A 29 -4.21 0.47 7.37
CA PHE A 29 -3.39 1.03 8.44
C PHE A 29 -3.67 2.51 8.63
N SER A 30 -3.70 2.95 9.89
CA SER A 30 -4.09 4.32 10.22
C SER A 30 -3.00 5.34 9.87
N GLN A 31 -3.45 6.52 9.43
CA GLN A 31 -2.62 7.71 9.28
C GLN A 31 -1.87 8.11 10.57
N ALA A 32 -2.35 7.70 11.75
CA ALA A 32 -1.66 7.91 13.03
C ALA A 32 -0.31 7.16 13.14
N SER A 33 -0.05 6.21 12.23
CA SER A 33 1.21 5.47 12.13
C SER A 33 2.29 6.23 11.34
N LEU A 34 1.97 7.42 10.82
CA LEU A 34 2.93 8.27 10.12
C LEU A 34 3.80 9.04 11.12
N THR A 35 5.09 9.15 10.82
CA THR A 35 6.06 9.90 11.64
C THR A 35 6.53 11.11 10.86
N ALA A 36 6.45 12.30 11.46
CA ALA A 36 6.92 13.53 10.84
C ALA A 36 8.39 13.42 10.40
N SER A 37 8.68 13.79 9.14
CA SER A 37 10.01 13.83 8.57
C SER A 37 10.04 14.75 7.35
N SER A 38 11.06 15.59 7.21
CA SER A 38 11.23 16.46 6.03
C SER A 38 12.28 15.95 5.03
N GLY A 39 12.83 14.75 5.25
CA GLY A 39 13.95 14.22 4.51
C GLY A 39 13.69 12.82 3.97
N TYR A 40 14.47 12.46 2.95
CA TYR A 40 14.59 11.08 2.50
C TYR A 40 15.40 10.26 3.49
N TYR A 41 15.25 8.94 3.43
CA TYR A 41 16.20 8.04 4.08
C TYR A 41 17.61 8.24 3.51
N THR A 42 17.73 8.49 2.20
CA THR A 42 19.03 8.79 1.57
C THR A 42 19.68 10.08 2.05
N ASP A 43 18.92 11.02 2.62
CA ASP A 43 19.49 12.23 3.24
C ASP A 43 20.22 11.89 4.56
N GLN A 44 19.79 10.80 5.23
CA GLN A 44 20.38 10.32 6.48
C GLN A 44 21.65 9.50 6.23
N ILE A 45 21.62 8.61 5.24
CA ILE A 45 22.76 7.73 4.92
C ILE A 45 23.75 8.32 3.92
N GLY A 46 23.40 9.42 3.25
CA GLY A 46 24.25 10.10 2.28
C GLY A 46 24.40 9.37 0.94
N GLY A 47 25.30 9.86 0.07
CA GLY A 47 25.64 9.24 -1.22
C GLY A 47 24.69 9.55 -2.40
N GLY A 48 23.75 10.49 -2.24
CA GLY A 48 22.87 10.96 -3.33
C GLY A 48 21.71 10.02 -3.67
N LEU A 49 21.08 10.21 -4.84
CA LEU A 49 19.87 9.46 -5.22
C LEU A 49 20.15 8.20 -6.06
N GLY A 50 21.33 8.11 -6.68
CA GLY A 50 21.73 6.96 -7.49
C GLY A 50 21.51 7.13 -8.98
N THR A 51 21.19 6.03 -9.65
CA THR A 51 21.00 5.96 -11.11
C THR A 51 19.61 6.46 -11.47
N SER A 52 19.51 7.44 -12.38
CA SER A 52 18.23 7.91 -12.91
C SER A 52 17.71 7.01 -14.03
N ILE A 53 16.39 6.87 -14.13
CA ILE A 53 15.73 6.38 -15.35
C ILE A 53 15.43 7.56 -16.28
N SER A 54 15.28 7.31 -17.58
CA SER A 54 14.95 8.34 -18.56
C SER A 54 13.56 8.93 -18.33
N HIS A 55 13.37 10.22 -18.64
CA HIS A 55 12.06 10.87 -18.61
C HIS A 55 11.03 10.07 -19.42
N ASN A 56 9.85 9.87 -18.83
CA ASN A 56 8.73 9.16 -19.43
C ASN A 56 7.42 9.49 -18.67
N ASP A 57 6.34 8.82 -19.05
CA ASP A 57 4.99 8.99 -18.52
C ASP A 57 4.57 7.69 -17.82
N ASP A 58 4.20 6.68 -18.61
CA ASP A 58 3.73 5.38 -18.11
C ASP A 58 4.77 4.25 -18.21
N GLY A 59 6.04 4.62 -18.35
CA GLY A 59 7.14 3.69 -18.51
C GLY A 59 7.59 3.10 -17.18
N PHE A 60 8.31 1.99 -17.28
CA PHE A 60 8.98 1.38 -16.15
C PHE A 60 10.41 0.96 -16.54
N GLN A 61 11.29 0.90 -15.55
CA GLN A 61 12.61 0.31 -15.64
C GLN A 61 12.57 -1.11 -15.08
N GLY A 62 12.96 -2.09 -15.88
CA GLY A 62 13.08 -3.47 -15.41
C GLY A 62 13.26 -4.49 -16.53
N ALA A 63 13.46 -5.76 -16.20
CA ALA A 63 13.56 -6.29 -14.84
C ALA A 63 14.84 -5.84 -14.11
N ILE A 64 14.72 -5.35 -12.88
CA ILE A 64 15.87 -5.04 -12.00
C ILE A 64 16.12 -6.26 -11.12
N ASP A 65 17.28 -6.90 -11.28
CA ASP A 65 17.71 -8.05 -10.50
C ASP A 65 18.11 -7.65 -9.08
N LEU A 66 17.34 -8.07 -8.08
CA LEU A 66 17.59 -7.81 -6.67
C LEU A 66 18.76 -8.62 -6.11
N THR A 67 19.13 -9.74 -6.73
CA THR A 67 20.31 -10.50 -6.29
C THR A 67 21.59 -9.69 -6.52
N ALA A 68 21.63 -8.84 -7.56
CA ALA A 68 22.71 -7.88 -7.78
C ALA A 68 22.80 -6.79 -6.69
N PHE A 69 21.71 -6.59 -5.94
CA PHE A 69 21.62 -5.66 -4.80
C PHE A 69 21.93 -6.37 -3.46
N GLY A 70 22.29 -7.65 -3.50
CA GLY A 70 22.68 -8.45 -2.32
C GLY A 70 21.51 -9.09 -1.58
N PHE A 71 20.31 -9.15 -2.18
CA PHE A 71 19.19 -9.92 -1.61
C PHE A 71 19.52 -11.42 -1.70
N SER A 72 19.29 -12.15 -0.61
CA SER A 72 19.71 -13.56 -0.51
C SER A 72 18.89 -14.47 -1.43
N SER A 73 17.57 -14.31 -1.44
CA SER A 73 16.61 -15.09 -2.26
C SER A 73 15.61 -14.18 -2.96
N GLY A 74 15.96 -12.90 -3.15
CA GLY A 74 15.03 -11.84 -3.56
C GLY A 74 14.31 -11.21 -2.37
N PHE A 75 13.28 -10.41 -2.65
CA PHE A 75 12.44 -9.80 -1.63
C PHE A 75 11.20 -10.66 -1.36
N THR A 76 10.97 -11.05 -0.11
CA THR A 76 9.74 -11.79 0.24
C THR A 76 8.57 -10.81 0.36
N PHE A 77 7.51 -11.08 -0.42
CA PHE A 77 6.33 -10.24 -0.56
C PHE A 77 5.07 -11.12 -0.70
N PHE A 78 4.06 -10.93 0.16
CA PHE A 78 2.85 -11.77 0.25
C PHE A 78 3.14 -13.29 0.30
N GLY A 79 4.21 -13.69 1.00
CA GLY A 79 4.60 -15.09 1.16
C GLY A 79 5.32 -15.72 -0.04
N GLY A 80 5.52 -14.98 -1.13
CA GLY A 80 6.36 -15.38 -2.27
C GLY A 80 7.68 -14.60 -2.30
N ALA A 81 8.70 -15.12 -2.98
CA ALA A 81 9.97 -14.40 -3.20
C ALA A 81 10.02 -13.82 -4.62
N GLY A 82 10.33 -12.53 -4.74
CA GLY A 82 10.60 -11.87 -6.02
C GLY A 82 12.09 -11.56 -6.14
N THR A 83 12.78 -12.21 -7.09
CA THR A 83 14.20 -11.93 -7.36
C THR A 83 14.40 -10.72 -8.27
N GLU A 84 13.33 -10.24 -8.90
CA GLU A 84 13.35 -9.09 -9.79
C GLU A 84 12.15 -8.19 -9.52
N LEU A 85 12.33 -6.88 -9.72
CA LEU A 85 11.26 -5.91 -9.68
C LEU A 85 11.24 -5.00 -10.92
N TYR A 86 10.13 -4.33 -11.13
CA TYR A 86 9.96 -3.30 -12.15
C TYR A 86 9.67 -1.97 -11.46
N LEU A 87 10.52 -0.98 -11.68
CA LEU A 87 10.40 0.36 -11.12
C LEU A 87 9.56 1.24 -12.05
N ASN A 88 8.37 1.62 -11.60
CA ASN A 88 7.40 2.36 -12.39
C ASN A 88 7.56 3.87 -12.19
N ASN A 89 7.49 4.64 -13.28
CA ASN A 89 7.45 6.10 -13.23
C ASN A 89 6.29 6.61 -12.37
N ASN A 90 5.13 5.94 -12.45
CA ASN A 90 3.91 6.22 -11.69
C ASN A 90 3.99 5.80 -10.21
N GLY A 91 5.14 5.94 -9.55
CA GLY A 91 5.23 5.89 -8.08
C GLY A 91 5.00 4.52 -7.42
N ASN A 92 5.33 3.43 -8.11
CA ASN A 92 5.24 2.07 -7.57
C ASN A 92 6.37 1.16 -8.05
N VAL A 93 6.52 0.02 -7.39
CA VAL A 93 7.27 -1.12 -7.90
C VAL A 93 6.36 -2.35 -7.98
N SER A 94 6.58 -3.18 -8.99
CA SER A 94 5.82 -4.42 -9.18
C SER A 94 6.73 -5.63 -9.38
N PHE A 95 6.18 -6.82 -9.14
CA PHE A 95 6.89 -8.09 -9.27
C PHE A 95 6.32 -8.93 -10.41
N GLY A 96 7.19 -9.65 -11.13
CA GLY A 96 6.83 -10.52 -12.25
C GLY A 96 6.57 -9.79 -13.58
N SER A 97 5.99 -8.59 -13.57
CA SER A 97 5.89 -7.72 -14.76
C SER A 97 5.74 -6.26 -14.37
N GLY A 98 6.07 -5.34 -15.29
CA GLY A 98 5.83 -3.91 -15.13
C GLY A 98 4.35 -3.54 -15.26
N ILE A 99 3.97 -2.41 -14.65
CA ILE A 99 2.63 -1.83 -14.71
C ILE A 99 2.69 -0.58 -15.58
N SER A 100 1.82 -0.47 -16.58
CA SER A 100 1.67 0.73 -17.42
C SER A 100 0.33 1.45 -17.20
N ALA A 101 -0.37 1.11 -16.11
CA ALA A 101 -1.56 1.82 -15.70
C ALA A 101 -1.17 3.17 -15.06
N PHE A 102 -1.97 4.20 -15.33
CA PHE A 102 -1.79 5.55 -14.78
C PHE A 102 -2.82 5.89 -13.69
N THR A 103 -4.05 5.38 -13.81
CA THR A 103 -5.10 5.60 -12.81
C THR A 103 -5.15 4.43 -11.83
N PRO A 104 -4.85 4.63 -10.53
CA PRO A 104 -4.91 3.57 -9.55
C PRO A 104 -6.37 3.19 -9.22
N THR A 105 -6.63 1.91 -9.00
CA THR A 105 -7.87 1.40 -8.37
C THR A 105 -7.60 0.92 -6.93
N GLY A 106 -6.56 1.49 -6.32
CA GLY A 106 -5.89 1.00 -5.11
C GLY A 106 -4.75 0.03 -5.44
N PRO A 107 -3.75 -0.16 -4.54
CA PRO A 107 -2.68 -1.12 -4.76
C PRO A 107 -3.22 -2.55 -4.96
N GLN A 108 -4.28 -2.90 -4.22
CA GLN A 108 -4.95 -4.20 -4.31
C GLN A 108 -5.65 -4.45 -5.65
N GLY A 109 -5.94 -3.39 -6.42
CA GLY A 109 -6.59 -3.49 -7.73
C GLY A 109 -5.63 -3.79 -8.88
N ALA A 110 -4.31 -3.79 -8.63
CA ALA A 110 -3.33 -4.18 -9.63
C ALA A 110 -3.38 -5.70 -9.89
N ALA A 111 -3.08 -6.12 -11.12
CA ALA A 111 -3.00 -7.53 -11.51
C ALA A 111 -1.63 -8.16 -11.13
N GLN A 112 -0.67 -7.32 -10.75
CA GLN A 112 0.65 -7.71 -10.29
C GLN A 112 0.77 -7.45 -8.79
N PRO A 113 1.56 -8.25 -8.07
CA PRO A 113 2.02 -7.85 -6.75
C PRO A 113 2.74 -6.50 -6.84
N ILE A 114 2.33 -5.53 -6.01
CA ILE A 114 2.72 -4.13 -6.10
C ILE A 114 3.01 -3.53 -4.72
N ILE A 115 4.07 -2.74 -4.64
CA ILE A 115 4.36 -1.85 -3.51
C ILE A 115 4.28 -0.42 -4.02
N SER A 116 3.44 0.38 -3.38
CA SER A 116 3.13 1.73 -3.82
C SER A 116 3.32 2.72 -2.67
N PRO A 117 4.47 3.42 -2.61
CA PRO A 117 4.61 4.58 -1.74
C PRO A 117 3.66 5.71 -2.15
N PHE A 118 3.41 5.89 -3.46
CA PHE A 118 2.47 6.89 -3.98
C PHE A 118 2.16 6.64 -5.47
N PHE A 119 1.23 5.73 -5.78
CA PHE A 119 0.86 5.46 -7.18
C PHE A 119 -0.14 6.49 -7.66
N ALA A 120 0.32 7.39 -8.54
CA ALA A 120 -0.47 8.34 -9.30
C ALA A 120 0.15 8.56 -10.69
N ASP A 121 -0.50 9.37 -11.51
CA ASP A 121 -0.15 9.67 -12.90
C ASP A 121 1.03 10.66 -12.99
N VAL A 122 2.23 10.14 -12.77
CA VAL A 122 3.49 10.89 -12.75
C VAL A 122 3.92 11.15 -14.18
N ASP A 123 4.30 12.39 -14.48
CA ASP A 123 4.84 12.74 -15.80
C ASP A 123 6.17 13.47 -15.66
N THR A 124 7.23 12.81 -16.11
CA THR A 124 8.58 13.39 -16.08
C THR A 124 8.99 13.98 -17.43
N ARG A 125 8.16 13.96 -18.48
CA ARG A 125 8.54 14.42 -19.83
C ARG A 125 8.90 15.90 -19.91
N ASN A 126 8.36 16.72 -19.00
CA ASN A 126 8.74 18.13 -18.91
C ASN A 126 10.20 18.25 -18.39
N PRO A 127 11.11 18.94 -19.08
CA PRO A 127 12.48 19.13 -18.60
C PRO A 127 12.62 19.87 -17.26
N ALA A 128 11.57 20.55 -16.79
CA ALA A 128 11.51 21.15 -15.47
C ALA A 128 11.03 20.19 -14.37
N SER A 129 10.58 18.98 -14.73
CA SER A 129 10.35 17.88 -13.79
C SER A 129 11.69 17.28 -13.39
N GLY A 130 11.76 16.77 -12.15
CA GLY A 130 12.78 15.82 -11.76
C GLY A 130 12.49 14.41 -12.31
N LEU A 131 13.22 13.43 -11.77
CA LEU A 131 13.31 12.08 -12.29
C LEU A 131 13.09 11.03 -11.20
N VAL A 132 12.99 9.78 -11.66
CA VAL A 132 13.02 8.61 -10.79
C VAL A 132 14.44 8.04 -10.75
N TYR A 133 14.89 7.67 -9.55
CA TYR A 133 16.22 7.16 -9.27
C TYR A 133 16.15 5.85 -8.51
N TYR A 134 17.19 5.03 -8.62
CA TYR A 134 17.36 3.86 -7.78
C TYR A 134 18.83 3.58 -7.43
N ARG A 135 19.04 2.94 -6.28
CA ARG A 135 20.35 2.50 -5.77
C ARG A 135 20.23 1.52 -4.61
N ASN A 136 21.37 1.04 -4.12
CA ASN A 136 21.57 0.51 -2.78
C ASN A 136 22.74 1.20 -2.09
N SER A 137 22.81 1.10 -0.76
CA SER A 137 23.99 1.54 0.00
C SER A 137 24.62 0.40 0.81
N ALA A 138 23.87 -0.68 1.06
CA ALA A 138 24.39 -1.94 1.60
C ALA A 138 23.81 -3.17 0.85
N PRO A 139 24.36 -4.37 1.05
CA PRO A 139 23.75 -5.61 0.57
C PRO A 139 22.36 -5.83 1.17
N GLY A 140 21.43 -6.35 0.35
CA GLY A 140 20.07 -6.62 0.77
C GLY A 140 19.22 -5.37 0.91
N GLU A 141 19.58 -4.27 0.25
CA GLU A 141 18.84 -3.00 0.26
C GLU A 141 18.55 -2.56 -1.17
N PHE A 142 17.35 -2.04 -1.41
CA PHE A 142 16.97 -1.36 -2.64
C PHE A 142 16.23 -0.07 -2.28
N ILE A 143 16.61 1.03 -2.91
CA ILE A 143 16.03 2.34 -2.67
C ILE A 143 15.59 2.89 -4.01
N ALA A 144 14.33 3.31 -4.12
CA ALA A 144 13.80 4.04 -5.27
C ALA A 144 13.29 5.42 -4.85
N THR A 145 13.65 6.45 -5.59
CA THR A 145 13.29 7.85 -5.28
C THR A 145 12.65 8.51 -6.47
N TRP A 146 11.47 9.09 -6.27
CA TRP A 146 10.86 10.03 -7.19
C TRP A 146 11.14 11.42 -6.61
N ASP A 147 12.08 12.16 -7.19
CA ASP A 147 12.45 13.48 -6.69
C ASP A 147 11.91 14.56 -7.62
N GLN A 148 11.11 15.47 -7.06
CA GLN A 148 10.56 16.64 -7.75
C GLN A 148 9.84 16.29 -9.05
N VAL A 149 9.07 15.20 -9.05
CA VAL A 149 8.35 14.74 -10.23
C VAL A 149 7.06 15.51 -10.46
N GLY A 150 6.81 15.86 -11.71
CA GLY A 150 5.56 16.47 -12.19
C GLY A 150 4.41 15.48 -12.31
N TYR A 151 3.28 15.97 -12.78
CA TYR A 151 2.05 15.19 -12.99
C TYR A 151 1.55 15.34 -14.42
N TYR A 152 0.85 14.33 -14.90
CA TYR A 152 0.27 14.36 -16.23
C TYR A 152 -0.70 15.56 -16.37
N ASN A 153 -0.71 16.31 -17.47
CA ASN A 153 0.00 16.12 -18.73
C ASN A 153 1.11 17.17 -18.92
N ILE A 154 2.34 16.85 -18.50
CA ILE A 154 3.56 17.67 -18.64
C ILE A 154 3.57 18.87 -17.66
N HIS A 155 2.89 18.76 -16.52
CA HIS A 155 2.83 19.83 -15.52
C HIS A 155 4.04 19.83 -14.58
N THR A 156 4.50 21.03 -14.25
CA THR A 156 5.63 21.27 -13.33
C THR A 156 5.38 22.45 -12.38
N ASP A 157 4.16 22.98 -12.36
CA ASP A 157 3.74 24.01 -11.40
C ASP A 157 3.59 23.47 -9.97
N LYS A 158 3.49 22.14 -9.83
CA LYS A 158 3.48 21.40 -8.57
C LYS A 158 4.35 20.16 -8.74
N LEU A 159 5.15 19.85 -7.74
CA LEU A 159 6.10 18.73 -7.77
C LEU A 159 5.96 17.87 -6.52
N ASN A 160 6.15 16.57 -6.68
CA ASN A 160 6.15 15.60 -5.59
C ASN A 160 7.55 15.00 -5.40
N SER A 161 7.92 14.73 -4.15
CA SER A 161 9.19 14.12 -3.76
C SER A 161 8.93 13.01 -2.74
N PHE A 162 9.13 11.75 -3.13
CA PHE A 162 8.90 10.58 -2.28
C PHE A 162 9.87 9.43 -2.57
N GLN A 163 10.01 8.49 -1.64
CA GLN A 163 11.01 7.43 -1.68
C GLN A 163 10.48 6.13 -1.07
N LEU A 164 10.89 5.02 -1.68
CA LEU A 164 10.72 3.65 -1.23
C LEU A 164 12.06 3.07 -0.80
N VAL A 165 12.07 2.39 0.33
CA VAL A 165 13.18 1.54 0.79
C VAL A 165 12.67 0.11 0.94
N LEU A 166 13.41 -0.86 0.41
CA LEU A 166 13.21 -2.30 0.60
C LEU A 166 14.48 -2.89 1.18
N ARG A 167 14.34 -3.75 2.18
CA ARG A 167 15.44 -4.47 2.82
C ARG A 167 15.10 -5.94 3.00
N ASP A 168 16.08 -6.81 2.76
CA ASP A 168 16.01 -8.24 3.05
C ASP A 168 16.44 -8.48 4.51
N PRO A 169 15.52 -8.85 5.44
CA PRO A 169 15.88 -9.09 6.83
C PRO A 169 16.83 -10.28 7.04
N ALA A 170 17.03 -11.13 6.03
CA ALA A 170 18.01 -12.22 6.10
C ALA A 170 19.46 -11.75 5.87
N VAL A 171 19.66 -10.53 5.35
CA VAL A 171 20.98 -9.98 5.00
C VAL A 171 21.23 -8.62 5.66
N TYR A 172 20.20 -7.79 5.76
CA TYR A 172 20.29 -6.43 6.29
C TYR A 172 19.91 -6.41 7.76
N ASP A 173 20.82 -5.93 8.63
CA ASP A 173 20.57 -5.70 10.04
C ASP A 173 19.66 -4.47 10.23
N ILE A 174 18.34 -4.70 10.28
CA ILE A 174 17.35 -3.61 10.40
C ILE A 174 17.46 -2.94 11.77
N PRO A 175 17.74 -1.63 11.84
CA PRO A 175 17.82 -0.90 13.10
C PRO A 175 16.50 -0.92 13.88
N LEU A 176 16.60 -0.86 15.21
CA LEU A 176 15.42 -0.73 16.06
C LEU A 176 14.63 0.55 15.71
N GLY A 177 13.34 0.40 15.45
CA GLY A 177 12.46 1.50 15.03
C GLY A 177 12.37 1.70 13.52
N GLU A 178 13.13 0.95 12.74
CA GLU A 178 12.98 0.88 11.29
C GLU A 178 12.34 -0.43 10.85
N GLY A 179 12.14 -0.60 9.55
CA GLY A 179 11.46 -1.73 8.96
C GLY A 179 12.17 -2.29 7.72
N ALA A 180 11.60 -3.39 7.22
CA ALA A 180 12.01 -3.98 5.95
C ALA A 180 11.53 -3.14 4.76
N ILE A 181 10.46 -2.37 4.96
CA ILE A 181 9.89 -1.49 3.93
C ILE A 181 9.72 -0.10 4.53
N GLY A 182 10.17 0.93 3.81
CA GLY A 182 10.02 2.33 4.24
C GLY A 182 9.42 3.20 3.15
N PHE A 183 8.42 4.00 3.49
CA PHE A 183 7.91 5.07 2.64
C PHE A 183 8.29 6.42 3.24
N PHE A 184 8.80 7.32 2.41
CA PHE A 184 9.23 8.66 2.81
C PHE A 184 8.62 9.67 1.85
N TRP A 185 7.99 10.71 2.38
CA TRP A 185 7.37 11.78 1.59
C TRP A 185 7.87 13.13 2.09
N LYS A 186 8.34 13.96 1.15
CA LYS A 186 8.79 15.33 1.40
C LYS A 186 7.69 16.30 0.96
N THR A 187 8.00 17.10 -0.06
CA THR A 187 7.03 17.99 -0.70
C THR A 187 6.06 17.15 -1.52
N MET A 188 4.77 17.28 -1.25
CA MET A 188 3.69 16.59 -1.94
C MET A 188 2.61 17.62 -2.28
N GLN A 189 2.58 18.08 -3.51
CA GLN A 189 1.75 19.20 -3.97
C GLN A 189 0.62 18.77 -4.91
N TRP A 190 0.61 17.52 -5.35
CA TRP A 190 -0.40 16.98 -6.25
C TRP A 190 -0.72 15.52 -5.91
N GLU A 191 -1.91 15.05 -6.27
CA GLU A 191 -2.37 13.67 -6.02
C GLU A 191 -3.02 12.98 -7.22
N THR A 192 -3.26 13.72 -8.32
CA THR A 192 -3.73 13.18 -9.60
C THR A 192 -3.07 13.83 -10.80
N GLY A 193 -3.08 13.13 -11.94
CA GLY A 193 -2.90 13.75 -13.26
C GLY A 193 -4.19 14.39 -13.78
N ASP A 194 -4.11 14.99 -14.97
CA ASP A 194 -5.25 15.53 -15.72
C ASP A 194 -6.11 14.43 -16.38
N ALA A 195 -5.66 13.17 -16.33
CA ALA A 195 -6.46 12.03 -16.74
C ALA A 195 -7.51 11.67 -15.68
N SER A 196 -8.51 10.87 -16.07
CA SER A 196 -9.53 10.32 -15.15
C SER A 196 -10.28 11.35 -14.29
N GLY A 197 -10.43 12.58 -14.80
CA GLY A 197 -11.22 13.63 -14.15
C GLY A 197 -10.46 14.47 -13.13
N GLY A 198 -9.13 14.34 -13.05
CA GLY A 198 -8.28 15.29 -12.35
C GLY A 198 -8.06 16.57 -13.18
N VAL A 199 -7.80 17.68 -12.49
CA VAL A 199 -7.42 18.96 -13.09
C VAL A 199 -6.46 19.67 -12.15
N GLY A 200 -5.28 20.05 -12.66
CA GLY A 200 -4.34 20.88 -11.90
C GLY A 200 -3.77 20.19 -10.66
N GLY A 201 -3.65 18.86 -10.70
CA GLY A 201 -3.07 18.04 -9.64
C GLY A 201 -4.06 17.44 -8.64
N PHE A 202 -5.37 17.71 -8.80
CA PHE A 202 -6.41 17.31 -7.86
C PHE A 202 -7.71 16.89 -8.57
N GLY A 203 -8.62 16.24 -7.84
CA GLY A 203 -9.87 15.72 -8.39
C GLY A 203 -9.72 14.29 -8.88
N GLY A 204 -10.59 13.82 -9.77
CA GLY A 204 -10.47 12.48 -10.37
C GLY A 204 -10.29 11.34 -9.38
N THR A 205 -9.31 10.48 -9.64
CA THR A 205 -8.91 9.35 -8.78
C THR A 205 -7.54 9.63 -8.13
N PRO A 206 -7.50 9.99 -6.84
CA PRO A 206 -6.27 10.27 -6.10
C PRO A 206 -5.32 9.09 -5.99
N ALA A 207 -4.08 9.41 -5.60
CA ALA A 207 -3.01 8.46 -5.43
C ALA A 207 -3.37 7.28 -4.51
N ALA A 208 -2.88 6.10 -4.87
CA ALA A 208 -2.92 4.90 -4.05
C ALA A 208 -1.65 4.78 -3.20
N VAL A 209 -1.79 4.37 -1.94
CA VAL A 209 -0.66 4.12 -1.03
C VAL A 209 -0.85 2.78 -0.32
N GLY A 210 0.14 1.91 -0.42
CA GLY A 210 0.16 0.62 0.26
C GLY A 210 0.65 -0.54 -0.62
N PHE A 211 0.03 -1.70 -0.42
CA PHE A 211 0.47 -3.01 -0.91
C PHE A 211 -0.69 -3.77 -1.55
N GLY A 212 -0.43 -4.47 -2.65
CA GLY A 212 -1.40 -5.37 -3.28
C GLY A 212 -0.75 -6.67 -3.73
N ASN A 213 -1.47 -7.79 -3.65
CA ASN A 213 -0.94 -9.12 -3.98
C ASN A 213 -1.15 -9.54 -5.44
N GLY A 214 -1.77 -8.70 -6.27
CA GLY A 214 -2.13 -9.05 -7.64
C GLY A 214 -3.43 -9.86 -7.79
N SER A 215 -4.14 -10.13 -6.69
CA SER A 215 -5.33 -10.98 -6.63
C SER A 215 -6.47 -10.37 -5.79
N GLY A 216 -6.41 -9.07 -5.54
CA GLY A 216 -7.45 -8.32 -4.82
C GLY A 216 -7.14 -8.07 -3.34
N ASP A 217 -6.25 -8.84 -2.71
CA ASP A 217 -5.87 -8.59 -1.32
C ASP A 217 -4.85 -7.45 -1.23
N GLY A 218 -4.88 -6.71 -0.12
CA GLY A 218 -3.95 -5.62 0.08
C GLY A 218 -3.92 -5.05 1.47
N VAL A 219 -2.95 -4.18 1.69
CA VAL A 219 -2.78 -3.38 2.91
C VAL A 219 -2.65 -1.93 2.49
N THR A 220 -3.60 -1.07 2.84
CA THR A 220 -3.69 0.30 2.33
C THR A 220 -3.67 1.34 3.45
N LEU A 221 -3.15 2.52 3.15
CA LEU A 221 -3.22 3.66 4.07
C LEU A 221 -4.68 4.13 4.18
N GLU A 222 -5.10 4.50 5.38
CA GLU A 222 -6.34 5.26 5.59
C GLU A 222 -6.34 6.50 4.68
N ALA A 223 -7.43 6.71 3.93
CA ALA A 223 -7.54 7.76 2.89
C ALA A 223 -6.75 7.51 1.58
N SER A 224 -6.11 6.34 1.39
CA SER A 224 -5.60 5.93 0.07
C SER A 224 -6.73 5.99 -0.97
N THR A 225 -6.44 6.50 -2.18
CA THR A 225 -7.40 6.77 -3.25
C THR A 225 -8.51 7.77 -2.91
N THR A 226 -8.34 8.58 -1.86
CA THR A 226 -9.27 9.65 -1.49
C THR A 226 -8.59 11.02 -1.55
N ALA A 227 -9.41 12.07 -1.71
CA ALA A 227 -8.91 13.42 -1.89
C ALA A 227 -8.21 13.94 -0.63
N GLY A 228 -7.07 14.62 -0.80
CA GLY A 228 -6.23 15.15 0.27
C GLY A 228 -5.09 14.22 0.71
N ILE A 229 -4.92 13.06 0.07
CA ILE A 229 -3.85 12.10 0.38
C ILE A 229 -2.46 12.72 0.26
N ALA A 230 -2.23 13.63 -0.70
CA ALA A 230 -0.94 14.32 -0.81
C ALA A 230 -0.61 15.15 0.44
N GLY A 231 -1.58 15.93 0.92
CA GLY A 231 -1.42 16.74 2.13
C GLY A 231 -1.30 15.90 3.41
N LEU A 232 -1.93 14.72 3.44
CA LEU A 232 -1.85 13.77 4.55
C LEU A 232 -0.45 13.20 4.70
N VAL A 233 0.16 12.73 3.61
CA VAL A 233 1.49 12.10 3.66
C VAL A 233 2.65 13.10 3.64
N GLN A 234 2.40 14.35 3.23
CA GLN A 234 3.44 15.38 3.11
C GLN A 234 4.27 15.51 4.39
N ASN A 235 5.59 15.54 4.25
CA ASN A 235 6.55 15.62 5.36
C ASN A 235 6.38 14.51 6.42
N HIS A 236 6.16 13.28 5.98
CA HIS A 236 6.12 12.12 6.85
C HIS A 236 6.95 10.97 6.29
N HIS A 237 7.20 9.98 7.15
CA HIS A 237 7.65 8.66 6.76
C HIS A 237 6.95 7.59 7.58
N ILE A 238 7.04 6.36 7.12
CA ILE A 238 6.56 5.18 7.82
C ILE A 238 7.43 3.98 7.47
N TRP A 239 7.69 3.15 8.47
CA TRP A 239 8.37 1.87 8.33
C TRP A 239 7.38 0.73 8.53
N PHE A 240 7.58 -0.37 7.82
CA PHE A 240 6.79 -1.59 7.95
C PHE A 240 7.69 -2.81 8.17
N SER A 241 7.18 -3.81 8.88
CA SER A 241 7.74 -5.16 8.86
C SER A 241 7.56 -5.82 7.49
N GLN A 242 8.14 -7.01 7.32
CA GLN A 242 8.00 -7.80 6.09
C GLN A 242 6.55 -8.29 5.86
N GLU A 243 5.72 -8.28 6.91
CA GLU A 243 4.29 -8.61 6.92
C GLU A 243 3.38 -7.38 6.78
N PHE A 244 3.95 -6.26 6.30
CA PHE A 244 3.23 -5.02 6.01
C PHE A 244 2.59 -4.34 7.23
N GLN A 245 3.07 -4.66 8.44
CA GLN A 245 2.61 -4.01 9.66
C GLN A 245 3.45 -2.77 9.97
N PRO A 246 2.83 -1.61 10.28
CA PRO A 246 3.58 -0.43 10.71
C PRO A 246 4.46 -0.72 11.92
N VAL A 247 5.72 -0.27 11.88
CA VAL A 247 6.63 -0.32 13.02
C VAL A 247 6.26 0.77 14.01
N CYS A 248 6.05 0.41 15.27
CA CYS A 248 5.51 1.30 16.31
C CYS A 248 6.05 0.95 17.70
N GLY A 249 5.80 1.82 18.68
CA GLY A 249 5.99 1.53 20.11
C GLY A 249 7.44 1.47 20.59
N VAL A 250 8.39 1.95 19.78
CA VAL A 250 9.82 2.04 20.13
C VAL A 250 10.31 3.48 19.96
N PRO A 251 11.44 3.88 20.59
CA PRO A 251 11.92 5.26 20.47
C PRO A 251 12.08 5.69 19.01
N GLY A 252 11.49 6.83 18.65
CA GLY A 252 11.51 7.35 17.27
C GLY A 252 10.34 6.89 16.40
N THR A 253 9.46 6.01 16.89
CA THR A 253 8.25 5.59 16.16
C THR A 253 6.96 6.01 16.87
N PRO A 254 5.82 6.04 16.18
CA PRO A 254 4.53 6.37 16.77
C PRO A 254 4.11 5.30 17.79
N PRO A 255 3.24 5.63 18.76
CA PRO A 255 2.69 4.61 19.65
C PRO A 255 1.92 3.57 18.82
N CYS A 256 2.07 2.29 19.18
CA CYS A 256 1.27 1.25 18.57
C CYS A 256 -0.19 1.54 18.83
N GLN A 257 -0.99 1.56 17.77
CA GLN A 257 -2.43 1.69 17.89
C GLN A 257 -2.93 0.48 18.66
N THR A 258 -3.47 0.71 19.85
CA THR A 258 -4.26 -0.31 20.54
C THR A 258 -5.52 -0.51 19.72
N PRO A 259 -5.86 -1.75 19.29
CA PRO A 259 -7.17 -2.01 18.72
C PRO A 259 -8.20 -1.48 19.72
N GLU A 260 -9.01 -0.50 19.30
CA GLU A 260 -10.10 -0.02 20.15
C GLU A 260 -10.92 -1.27 20.51
N PRO A 261 -11.03 -1.63 21.80
CA PRO A 261 -11.80 -2.79 22.17
C PRO A 261 -13.21 -2.55 21.66
N GLU A 262 -13.83 -3.56 21.05
CA GLU A 262 -15.22 -3.55 20.55
C GLU A 262 -16.30 -3.29 21.65
N THR A 263 -15.90 -2.68 22.76
CA THR A 263 -16.69 -2.37 23.95
C THR A 263 -17.61 -1.17 23.80
N LEU A 264 -17.44 -0.31 22.79
CA LEU A 264 -18.38 0.80 22.53
C LEU A 264 -19.80 0.31 22.15
N PRO A 265 -19.99 -0.71 21.29
CA PRO A 265 -21.33 -1.29 21.10
C PRO A 265 -21.83 -2.12 22.30
N LEU A 266 -20.95 -2.74 23.10
CA LEU A 266 -21.36 -3.49 24.30
C LEU A 266 -21.84 -2.58 25.43
N LEU A 267 -21.30 -1.38 25.59
CA LEU A 267 -21.80 -0.39 26.55
C LEU A 267 -23.20 0.14 26.14
N GLY A 268 -23.46 0.25 24.83
CA GLY A 268 -24.78 0.61 24.28
C GLY A 268 -25.84 -0.47 24.49
N ILE A 269 -25.48 -1.75 24.35
CA ILE A 269 -26.39 -2.88 24.62
C ILE A 269 -26.66 -3.01 26.13
N GLY A 270 -25.67 -2.74 27.00
CA GLY A 270 -25.84 -2.74 28.46
C GLY A 270 -26.86 -1.70 28.96
N LEU A 271 -26.92 -0.52 28.34
CA LEU A 271 -27.87 0.55 28.69
C LEU A 271 -29.30 0.30 28.16
N LEU A 272 -29.46 -0.38 27.03
CA LEU A 272 -30.79 -0.81 26.52
C LEU A 272 -31.35 -2.01 27.31
N GLY A 273 -30.49 -2.89 27.82
CA GLY A 273 -30.91 -4.00 28.69
C GLY A 273 -31.52 -3.54 30.02
N LEU A 274 -31.09 -2.39 30.56
CA LEU A 274 -31.61 -1.84 31.81
C LEU A 274 -32.93 -1.08 31.64
N THR A 275 -33.24 -0.54 30.46
CA THR A 275 -34.53 0.13 30.20
C THR A 275 -35.65 -0.87 29.87
N GLY A 276 -35.33 -2.01 29.26
CA GLY A 276 -36.30 -3.08 28.94
C GLY A 276 -36.86 -3.85 30.16
N ILE A 277 -36.13 -3.90 31.27
CA ILE A 277 -36.56 -4.63 32.48
C ILE A 277 -37.60 -3.84 33.29
N PHE A 278 -37.66 -2.51 33.18
CA PHE A 278 -38.63 -1.70 33.93
C PHE A 278 -40.04 -1.66 33.31
N TRP A 279 -40.23 -2.07 32.05
CA TRP A 279 -41.52 -1.95 31.37
C TRP A 279 -42.43 -3.20 31.46
N ARG A 280 -41.94 -4.36 31.92
CA ARG A 280 -42.73 -5.61 31.95
C ARG A 280 -43.53 -5.90 33.24
N ARG A 281 -43.61 -4.98 34.20
CA ARG A 281 -44.27 -5.23 35.50
C ARG A 281 -45.60 -4.52 35.78
N LYS A 282 -46.19 -3.83 34.80
CA LYS A 282 -47.57 -3.32 34.91
C LYS A 282 -48.36 -3.86 33.73
N PHE A 283 -49.07 -4.98 33.89
CA PHE A 283 -50.35 -5.33 33.26
C PHE A 283 -50.64 -6.82 33.47
N SER A 284 -51.15 -7.16 34.65
CA SER A 284 -52.09 -8.28 34.83
C SER A 284 -52.93 -8.05 36.09
N ARG A 285 -54.21 -7.77 35.89
CA ARG A 285 -55.32 -7.99 36.83
C ARG A 285 -56.33 -8.84 36.09
#